data_AF-A0A937NX66-F1
#
_entry.id   AF-A0A937NX66-F1
#
_cell.length_a   1.000
_cell.length_b   1.000
_cell.length_c   1.000
_cell.angle_alpha   90.00
_cell.angle_beta   90.00
_cell.angle_gamma   90.00
#
_symmetry.space_group_name_H-M   'P 1'
#
loop_
_entity.id
_entity.type
_entity.pdbx_description
1 polymer ?
#
loop_
_entity_poly.entity_id
_entity_poly.type
_entity_poly.pdbx_seq_one_letter_code
_entity_poly.pdbx_strand_id
1 'polypeptide(L)'
;MKKKIYILLILTTFFLFSFGQSQRLVLLEQFTQASCGPCATWNSTINNLVNANPDKITAIMYHVNWPGYDPMNNHNPEDPAARVGYYSVSGVPHSVLDGNYFNGFPSGWNINTVNNRYAVPSPFEMQLYQQISPDEDSVYVTMLIKATDNVSGTLVAFMGVVEKHIHFVSPPGSNGETDFYYVLKKLLPKKSGAGIQSSFEPDDYIILQSSWEFANVYNVDEIATVGFVQNNNNKEVHQAVNSSNSQVIPLYSNDVEIIEIENISEHNCLGYVDPKIVIRNNGSADLTSLDIYYTVNNGELATYQWSGNLGFLDTELVTLDQIYFDAQDDNDLMIYSSNPNGVPDDYVKNDTIHELFIKAYISSNTIRVVIITDDNPDETTWEITGSEGNVAFSGGPYAEPGHVYQEYYDITENDCYKFTIYDAGGNGLCCEYGMGAWGVYDADGNIEIGKGGIFAYRDSVNFRVGTATGIVDNSRLQASWSVFPNPSKGLTNLNLELKKEEFVRYQIVNLVGEVVKTKTIGNLMPGNHYFEIRFEELPPGIYFLNLQIGHNKYTEKLSMIK
;
A
#
# COMPACT_ATOMS: atom_id res chain seq x y z
N MET A 1 -25.09 26.81 -75.00
CA MET A 1 -24.07 26.66 -73.94
C MET A 1 -24.49 25.51 -73.01
N LYS A 2 -23.88 24.32 -73.15
CA LYS A 2 -24.15 23.16 -72.28
C LYS A 2 -23.13 23.18 -71.13
N LYS A 3 -23.58 23.43 -69.90
CA LYS A 3 -22.75 23.38 -68.69
C LYS A 3 -22.47 21.92 -68.34
N LYS A 4 -21.19 21.52 -68.32
CA LYS A 4 -20.74 20.22 -67.82
C LYS A 4 -20.63 20.31 -66.29
N ILE A 5 -21.34 19.43 -65.58
CA ILE A 5 -21.23 19.23 -64.14
C ILE A 5 -20.10 18.21 -63.92
N TYR A 6 -19.07 18.60 -63.18
CA TYR A 6 -18.02 17.68 -62.72
C TYR A 6 -18.38 17.22 -61.30
N ILE A 7 -18.61 15.92 -61.15
CA ILE A 7 -18.78 15.27 -59.85
C ILE A 7 -17.39 15.05 -59.27
N LEU A 8 -17.09 15.73 -58.16
CA LEU A 8 -15.87 15.58 -57.39
C LEU A 8 -16.01 14.31 -56.53
N LEU A 9 -15.25 13.26 -56.87
CA LEU A 9 -15.16 12.03 -56.08
C LEU A 9 -14.24 12.33 -54.87
N ILE A 10 -14.82 12.51 -53.69
CA ILE A 10 -14.06 12.65 -52.44
C ILE A 10 -13.56 11.26 -52.06
N LEU A 11 -12.27 11.02 -52.24
CA LEU A 11 -11.58 9.82 -51.76
C LEU A 11 -11.34 10.02 -50.25
N THR A 12 -12.21 9.48 -49.41
CA THR A 12 -11.95 9.42 -47.96
C THR A 12 -10.89 8.36 -47.71
N THR A 13 -9.64 8.79 -47.53
CA THR A 13 -8.56 7.98 -46.96
C THR A 13 -8.93 7.64 -45.52
N PHE A 14 -9.39 6.41 -45.31
CA PHE A 14 -9.34 5.77 -43.99
C PHE A 14 -7.86 5.68 -43.60
N PHE A 15 -7.43 6.52 -42.65
CA PHE A 15 -6.21 6.24 -41.89
C PHE A 15 -6.53 5.01 -41.04
N LEU A 16 -6.10 3.84 -41.51
CA LEU A 16 -5.86 2.72 -40.63
C LEU A 16 -4.73 3.19 -39.70
N PHE A 17 -5.05 3.51 -38.45
CA PHE A 17 -4.04 3.58 -37.40
C PHE A 17 -3.42 2.19 -37.32
N SER A 18 -2.24 2.04 -37.91
CA SER A 18 -1.38 0.91 -37.59
C SER A 18 -0.93 1.14 -36.16
N PHE A 19 -1.38 0.31 -35.22
CA PHE A 19 -0.78 0.22 -33.89
C PHE A 19 0.71 -0.08 -34.09
N GLY A 20 1.56 0.91 -33.90
CA GLY A 20 3.01 0.69 -33.89
C GLY A 20 3.32 -0.10 -32.63
N GLN A 21 3.63 -1.39 -32.77
CA GLN A 21 4.08 -2.19 -31.63
C GLN A 21 5.41 -1.62 -31.10
N SER A 22 5.57 -1.57 -29.78
CA SER A 22 6.76 -0.99 -29.15
C SER A 22 8.03 -1.73 -29.57
N GLN A 23 9.06 -0.98 -29.96
CA GLN A 23 10.35 -1.57 -30.30
C GLN A 23 11.00 -2.12 -29.03
N ARG A 24 11.32 -3.41 -29.04
CA ARG A 24 12.00 -4.08 -27.94
C ARG A 24 13.45 -3.63 -27.82
N LEU A 25 13.91 -3.39 -26.59
CA LEU A 25 15.32 -3.40 -26.22
C LEU A 25 15.62 -4.73 -25.51
N VAL A 26 16.59 -5.50 -26.02
CA VAL A 26 16.95 -6.79 -25.42
C VAL A 26 17.78 -6.56 -24.16
N LEU A 27 17.38 -7.16 -23.05
CA LEU A 27 18.16 -7.14 -21.81
C LEU A 27 19.12 -8.32 -21.77
N LEU A 28 20.40 -8.05 -21.52
CA LEU A 28 21.38 -9.03 -21.09
C LEU A 28 21.63 -8.92 -19.59
N GLU A 29 21.31 -9.97 -18.86
CA GLU A 29 21.77 -10.16 -17.50
C GLU A 29 22.95 -11.12 -17.51
N GLN A 30 24.14 -10.61 -17.23
CA GLN A 30 25.39 -11.37 -17.32
C GLN A 30 25.98 -11.58 -15.93
N PHE A 31 26.17 -12.83 -15.55
CA PHE A 31 26.82 -13.21 -14.30
C PHE A 31 28.32 -13.42 -14.55
N THR A 32 29.15 -12.71 -13.80
CA THR A 32 30.62 -12.67 -13.99
C THR A 32 31.34 -12.50 -12.65
N GLN A 33 32.68 -12.55 -12.66
CA GLN A 33 33.50 -12.36 -11.47
C GLN A 33 34.97 -12.01 -11.78
N ALA A 34 35.58 -11.09 -11.03
CA ALA A 34 36.94 -10.52 -11.21
C ALA A 34 38.13 -11.50 -10.97
N SER A 35 37.88 -12.70 -10.49
CA SER A 35 38.84 -13.79 -10.22
C SER A 35 38.48 -15.05 -11.00
N CYS A 36 37.57 -14.94 -11.98
CA CYS A 36 37.19 -16.01 -12.89
C CYS A 36 37.93 -15.87 -14.24
N GLY A 37 38.86 -16.80 -14.51
CA GLY A 37 39.63 -16.81 -15.76
C GLY A 37 38.79 -16.91 -17.04
N PRO A 38 37.81 -17.84 -17.14
CA PRO A 38 36.91 -17.89 -18.29
C PRO A 38 36.07 -16.61 -18.47
N CYS A 39 35.72 -15.93 -17.38
CA CYS A 39 34.95 -14.69 -17.42
C CYS A 39 35.72 -13.58 -18.15
N ALA A 40 37.00 -13.39 -17.84
CA ALA A 40 37.85 -12.41 -18.53
C ALA A 40 37.91 -12.61 -20.05
N THR A 41 37.87 -13.88 -20.50
CA THR A 41 37.84 -14.20 -21.93
C THR A 41 36.55 -13.71 -22.59
N TRP A 42 35.40 -13.85 -21.91
CA TRP A 42 34.08 -13.57 -22.47
C TRP A 42 33.62 -12.12 -22.27
N ASN A 43 33.98 -11.49 -21.15
CA ASN A 43 33.58 -10.13 -20.81
C ASN A 43 33.92 -9.15 -21.95
N SER A 44 35.14 -9.20 -22.49
CA SER A 44 35.55 -8.35 -23.61
C SER A 44 34.68 -8.55 -24.87
N THR A 45 34.34 -9.81 -25.20
CA THR A 45 33.50 -10.14 -26.36
C THR A 45 32.08 -9.62 -26.18
N ILE A 46 31.52 -9.79 -24.98
CA ILE A 46 30.18 -9.35 -24.62
C ILE A 46 30.10 -7.82 -24.63
N ASN A 47 31.03 -7.14 -23.95
CA ASN A 47 31.07 -5.68 -23.86
C ASN A 47 31.18 -5.04 -25.24
N ASN A 48 32.05 -5.59 -26.11
CA ASN A 48 32.15 -5.12 -27.48
C ASN A 48 30.84 -5.30 -28.27
N LEU A 49 30.12 -6.40 -28.08
CA LEU A 49 28.83 -6.63 -28.74
C LEU A 49 27.77 -5.64 -28.24
N VAL A 50 27.64 -5.45 -26.92
CA VAL A 50 26.68 -4.53 -26.32
C VAL A 50 26.95 -3.09 -26.78
N ASN A 51 28.20 -2.63 -26.65
CA ASN A 51 28.61 -1.27 -27.03
C ASN A 51 28.45 -0.99 -28.53
N ALA A 52 28.58 -2.01 -29.38
CA ALA A 52 28.39 -1.86 -30.82
C ALA A 52 26.91 -1.86 -31.26
N ASN A 53 25.97 -2.20 -30.36
CA ASN A 53 24.55 -2.35 -30.68
C ASN A 53 23.62 -1.69 -29.63
N PRO A 54 23.85 -0.41 -29.26
CA PRO A 54 23.14 0.25 -28.15
C PRO A 54 21.63 0.38 -28.39
N ASP A 55 21.18 0.43 -29.65
CA ASP A 55 19.75 0.50 -30.00
C ASP A 55 19.03 -0.84 -29.86
N LYS A 56 19.76 -1.95 -29.70
CA LYS A 56 19.20 -3.31 -29.73
C LYS A 56 19.34 -4.08 -28.43
N ILE A 57 20.40 -3.82 -27.67
CA ILE A 57 20.73 -4.55 -26.46
C ILE A 57 21.29 -3.61 -25.39
N THR A 58 20.88 -3.85 -24.16
CA THR A 58 21.48 -3.27 -22.95
C THR A 58 21.93 -4.39 -22.02
N ALA A 59 22.70 -4.07 -21.00
CA ALA A 59 23.25 -5.05 -20.09
C ALA A 59 23.22 -4.60 -18.62
N ILE A 60 23.12 -5.60 -17.74
CA ILE A 60 23.42 -5.52 -16.32
C ILE A 60 24.42 -6.63 -16.01
N MET A 61 25.60 -6.27 -15.51
CA MET A 61 26.64 -7.21 -15.10
C MET A 61 26.52 -7.48 -13.59
N TYR A 62 26.13 -8.70 -13.25
CA TYR A 62 26.04 -9.21 -11.89
C TYR A 62 27.36 -9.85 -11.49
N HIS A 63 28.11 -9.16 -10.63
CA HIS A 63 29.30 -9.72 -9.99
C HIS A 63 28.89 -10.64 -8.83
N VAL A 64 29.27 -11.92 -8.87
CA VAL A 64 28.87 -12.92 -7.87
C VAL A 64 30.00 -13.21 -6.86
N ASN A 65 29.69 -13.86 -5.75
CA ASN A 65 30.63 -14.11 -4.64
C ASN A 65 31.57 -15.32 -4.86
N TRP A 66 31.59 -15.91 -6.06
CA TRP A 66 32.40 -17.10 -6.40
C TRP A 66 32.89 -17.04 -7.85
N PRO A 67 33.97 -17.75 -8.25
CA PRO A 67 34.77 -18.70 -7.45
C PRO A 67 35.88 -18.09 -6.58
N GLY A 68 36.00 -16.75 -6.50
CA GLY A 68 37.09 -16.08 -5.79
C GLY A 68 36.69 -14.67 -5.35
N TYR A 69 37.69 -13.83 -5.06
CA TYR A 69 37.47 -12.47 -4.56
C TYR A 69 37.03 -11.50 -5.66
N ASP A 70 35.99 -10.73 -5.37
CA ASP A 70 35.47 -9.67 -6.24
C ASP A 70 35.00 -8.47 -5.39
N PRO A 71 35.64 -7.30 -5.46
CA PRO A 71 35.20 -6.14 -4.68
C PRO A 71 33.84 -5.61 -5.12
N MET A 72 33.45 -5.77 -6.39
CA MET A 72 32.15 -5.30 -6.88
C MET A 72 31.02 -6.14 -6.29
N ASN A 73 31.23 -7.44 -6.06
CA ASN A 73 30.28 -8.26 -5.30
C ASN A 73 30.22 -7.87 -3.83
N ASN A 74 31.37 -7.59 -3.18
CA ASN A 74 31.40 -7.18 -1.77
C ASN A 74 30.61 -5.88 -1.53
N HIS A 75 30.53 -5.00 -2.53
CA HIS A 75 29.78 -3.75 -2.47
C HIS A 75 28.27 -3.93 -2.57
N ASN A 76 27.80 -4.98 -3.26
CA ASN A 76 26.39 -5.34 -3.37
C ASN A 76 26.24 -6.87 -3.50
N PRO A 77 26.29 -7.62 -2.38
CA PRO A 77 26.24 -9.07 -2.44
C PRO A 77 24.81 -9.60 -2.61
N GLU A 78 23.80 -8.85 -2.14
CA GLU A 78 22.42 -9.33 -2.07
C GLU A 78 21.71 -9.35 -3.41
N ASP A 79 21.83 -8.29 -4.21
CA ASP A 79 21.08 -8.18 -5.46
C ASP A 79 21.55 -9.22 -6.50
N PRO A 80 22.86 -9.41 -6.76
CA PRO A 80 23.35 -10.52 -7.58
C PRO A 80 22.94 -11.90 -7.05
N ALA A 81 22.99 -12.11 -5.72
CA ALA A 81 22.59 -13.39 -5.13
C ALA A 81 21.10 -13.70 -5.36
N ALA A 82 20.23 -12.69 -5.26
CA ALA A 82 18.81 -12.83 -5.56
C ALA A 82 18.58 -13.26 -7.02
N ARG A 83 19.30 -12.65 -7.97
CA ARG A 83 19.20 -13.01 -9.39
C ARG A 83 19.83 -14.38 -9.69
N VAL A 84 20.92 -14.75 -9.03
CA VAL A 84 21.51 -16.11 -9.08
C VAL A 84 20.48 -17.16 -8.65
N GLY A 85 19.80 -16.93 -7.52
CA GLY A 85 18.73 -17.82 -7.04
C GLY A 85 17.57 -17.90 -8.03
N TYR A 86 17.11 -16.75 -8.53
CA TYR A 86 16.02 -16.67 -9.50
C TYR A 86 16.29 -17.45 -10.80
N TYR A 87 17.51 -17.37 -11.34
CA TYR A 87 17.88 -18.09 -12.57
C TYR A 87 18.51 -19.46 -12.34
N SER A 88 18.75 -19.85 -11.09
CA SER A 88 19.45 -21.08 -10.73
C SER A 88 20.86 -21.16 -11.36
N VAL A 89 21.58 -20.02 -11.33
CA VAL A 89 22.94 -19.92 -11.88
C VAL A 89 23.90 -20.75 -11.03
N SER A 90 24.60 -21.69 -11.67
CA SER A 90 25.52 -22.62 -10.99
C SER A 90 27.00 -22.47 -11.40
N GLY A 91 27.29 -21.58 -12.36
CA GLY A 91 28.63 -21.31 -12.87
C GLY A 91 28.71 -19.92 -13.52
N VAL A 92 29.90 -19.34 -13.58
CA VAL A 92 30.19 -18.09 -14.31
C VAL A 92 31.36 -18.35 -15.28
N PRO A 93 31.37 -17.71 -16.46
CA PRO A 93 30.38 -16.74 -16.94
C PRO A 93 29.07 -17.39 -17.35
N HIS A 94 27.96 -16.68 -17.14
CA HIS A 94 26.61 -17.15 -17.48
C HIS A 94 25.76 -15.99 -17.97
N SER A 95 25.10 -16.15 -19.11
CA SER A 95 24.30 -15.12 -19.76
C SER A 95 22.82 -15.48 -19.73
N VAL A 96 21.99 -14.46 -19.50
CA VAL A 96 20.54 -14.54 -19.55
C VAL A 96 20.07 -13.42 -20.48
N LEU A 97 19.49 -13.75 -21.63
CA LEU A 97 18.90 -12.76 -22.56
C LEU A 97 17.38 -12.77 -22.41
N ASP A 98 16.80 -11.59 -22.21
CA ASP A 98 15.36 -11.37 -21.99
C ASP A 98 14.75 -12.41 -21.04
N GLY A 99 15.51 -12.76 -20.00
CA GLY A 99 15.15 -13.82 -19.08
C GLY A 99 15.26 -15.22 -19.69
N ASN A 100 14.15 -15.82 -20.12
CA ASN A 100 14.16 -17.22 -20.58
C ASN A 100 14.49 -17.41 -22.07
N TYR A 101 14.64 -16.32 -22.85
CA TYR A 101 14.90 -16.42 -24.29
C TYR A 101 16.26 -17.08 -24.57
N PHE A 102 17.26 -16.76 -23.75
CA PHE A 102 18.48 -17.55 -23.62
C PHE A 102 18.90 -17.57 -22.16
N ASN A 103 19.33 -18.74 -21.66
CA ASN A 103 19.82 -18.89 -20.29
C ASN A 103 20.92 -19.97 -20.29
N GLY A 104 22.18 -19.57 -20.18
CA GLY A 104 23.31 -20.50 -20.24
C GLY A 104 24.66 -19.84 -20.47
N PHE A 105 25.65 -20.65 -20.90
CA PHE A 105 27.01 -20.18 -21.11
C PHE A 105 27.11 -19.20 -22.30
N PRO A 106 27.95 -18.14 -22.26
CA PRO A 106 27.97 -17.08 -23.27
C PRO A 106 28.17 -17.53 -24.73
N SER A 107 28.82 -18.67 -24.98
CA SER A 107 29.00 -19.19 -26.34
C SER A 107 27.69 -19.59 -27.03
N GLY A 108 26.59 -19.71 -26.29
CA GLY A 108 25.29 -20.13 -26.80
C GLY A 108 24.48 -19.02 -27.47
N TRP A 109 24.94 -17.77 -27.42
CA TRP A 109 24.27 -16.63 -28.06
C TRP A 109 25.24 -15.73 -28.82
N ASN A 110 24.72 -14.94 -29.74
CA ASN A 110 25.48 -13.95 -30.50
C ASN A 110 24.55 -12.85 -31.02
N ILE A 111 25.05 -11.97 -31.89
CA ILE A 111 24.27 -10.86 -32.44
C ILE A 111 23.04 -11.31 -33.24
N ASN A 112 23.04 -12.50 -33.87
CA ASN A 112 21.85 -13.01 -34.54
C ASN A 112 20.76 -13.40 -33.54
N THR A 113 21.14 -13.97 -32.39
CA THR A 113 20.20 -14.22 -31.28
C THR A 113 19.53 -12.92 -30.83
N VAL A 114 20.32 -11.85 -30.64
CA VAL A 114 19.83 -10.52 -30.27
C VAL A 114 18.93 -9.94 -31.36
N ASN A 115 19.36 -9.97 -32.64
CA ASN A 115 18.58 -9.45 -33.76
C ASN A 115 17.22 -10.16 -33.90
N ASN A 116 17.19 -11.48 -33.70
CA ASN A 116 15.95 -12.26 -33.74
C ASN A 116 15.00 -11.86 -32.61
N ARG A 117 15.52 -11.62 -31.40
CA ARG A 117 14.68 -11.16 -30.28
C ARG A 117 14.23 -9.72 -30.46
N TYR A 118 15.12 -8.83 -30.86
CA TYR A 118 14.84 -7.42 -31.18
C TYR A 118 13.74 -7.25 -32.24
N ALA A 119 13.67 -8.16 -33.21
CA ALA A 119 12.62 -8.16 -34.24
C ALA A 119 11.23 -8.57 -33.71
N VAL A 120 11.13 -9.12 -32.50
CA VAL A 120 9.86 -9.40 -31.82
C VAL A 120 9.47 -8.19 -30.99
N PRO A 121 8.36 -7.51 -31.33
CA PRO A 121 7.97 -6.32 -30.60
C PRO A 121 7.69 -6.58 -29.13
N SER A 122 7.78 -5.51 -28.34
CA SER A 122 7.46 -5.53 -26.92
C SER A 122 5.99 -5.20 -26.71
N PRO A 123 5.32 -5.80 -25.70
CA PRO A 123 3.99 -5.37 -25.31
C PRO A 123 4.00 -4.13 -24.39
N PHE A 124 5.18 -3.56 -24.11
CA PHE A 124 5.32 -2.31 -23.34
C PHE A 124 6.18 -1.27 -24.06
N GLU A 125 5.74 -0.03 -24.04
CA GLU A 125 6.57 1.15 -24.25
C GLU A 125 7.00 1.70 -22.89
N MET A 126 8.26 2.06 -22.73
CA MET A 126 8.78 2.53 -21.43
C MET A 126 9.64 3.77 -21.60
N GLN A 127 9.54 4.67 -20.63
CA GLN A 127 10.44 5.80 -20.45
C GLN A 127 11.15 5.65 -19.11
N LEU A 128 12.44 5.98 -19.06
CA LEU A 128 13.22 5.96 -17.83
C LEU A 128 14.03 7.24 -17.74
N TYR A 129 13.84 7.96 -16.66
CA TYR A 129 14.61 9.15 -16.32
C TYR A 129 15.34 8.91 -15.00
N GLN A 130 16.57 9.39 -14.92
CA GLN A 130 17.30 9.45 -13.67
C GLN A 130 17.79 10.87 -13.41
N GLN A 131 17.85 11.23 -12.13
CA GLN A 131 18.42 12.48 -11.66
C GLN A 131 19.36 12.20 -10.51
N ILE A 132 20.60 12.67 -10.63
CA ILE A 132 21.55 12.66 -9.52
C ILE A 132 21.26 13.86 -8.63
N SER A 133 21.32 13.69 -7.31
CA SER A 133 21.12 14.78 -6.35
C SER A 133 22.15 15.89 -6.57
N PRO A 134 21.85 17.16 -6.24
CA PRO A 134 22.82 18.24 -6.31
C PRO A 134 24.09 18.01 -5.48
N ASP A 135 23.98 17.23 -4.40
CA ASP A 135 25.08 16.86 -3.52
C ASP A 135 25.86 15.62 -4.01
N GLU A 136 25.46 15.03 -5.15
CA GLU A 136 26.06 13.84 -5.78
C GLU A 136 26.12 12.61 -4.86
N ASP A 137 25.18 12.52 -3.92
CA ASP A 137 25.09 11.46 -2.92
C ASP A 137 23.92 10.48 -3.17
N SER A 138 23.05 10.77 -4.13
CA SER A 138 21.84 9.98 -4.39
C SER A 138 21.43 10.00 -5.85
N VAL A 139 20.70 8.97 -6.28
CA VAL A 139 19.98 8.95 -7.55
C VAL A 139 18.48 8.78 -7.32
N TYR A 140 17.69 9.56 -8.03
CA TYR A 140 16.23 9.46 -8.15
C TYR A 140 15.89 8.93 -9.54
N VAL A 141 15.07 7.89 -9.60
CA VAL A 141 14.71 7.20 -10.84
C VAL A 141 13.19 7.20 -11.00
N THR A 142 12.74 7.65 -12.16
CA THR A 142 11.33 7.61 -12.57
C THR A 142 11.19 6.73 -13.81
N MET A 143 10.33 5.72 -13.74
CA MET A 143 10.02 4.81 -14.84
C MET A 143 8.53 4.88 -15.16
N LEU A 144 8.19 5.23 -16.40
CA LEU A 144 6.83 5.13 -16.93
C LEU A 144 6.74 3.90 -17.81
N ILE A 145 5.74 3.06 -17.56
CA ILE A 145 5.46 1.83 -18.31
C ILE A 145 4.07 1.96 -18.90
N LYS A 146 3.95 1.88 -20.22
CA LYS A 146 2.67 1.89 -20.95
C LYS A 146 2.53 0.59 -21.74
N ALA A 147 1.40 -0.10 -21.58
CA ALA A 147 1.08 -1.29 -22.36
C ALA A 147 0.65 -0.91 -23.78
N THR A 148 1.20 -1.63 -24.77
CA THR A 148 0.82 -1.51 -26.18
C THR A 148 0.02 -2.73 -26.67
N ASP A 149 -0.11 -3.75 -25.83
CA ASP A 149 -0.89 -4.97 -26.07
C ASP A 149 -1.42 -5.51 -24.73
N ASN A 150 -2.32 -6.49 -24.78
CA ASN A 150 -2.78 -7.18 -23.58
C ASN A 150 -1.64 -8.01 -22.97
N VAL A 151 -1.37 -7.81 -21.68
CA VAL A 151 -0.37 -8.59 -20.93
C VAL A 151 -1.02 -9.15 -19.69
N SER A 152 -0.68 -10.39 -19.33
CA SER A 152 -1.07 -10.96 -18.05
C SER A 152 0.02 -11.84 -17.46
N GLY A 153 0.07 -11.92 -16.14
CA GLY A 153 0.98 -12.78 -15.40
C GLY A 153 1.37 -12.21 -14.05
N THR A 154 2.39 -12.80 -13.44
CA THR A 154 3.01 -12.24 -12.23
C THR A 154 4.08 -11.26 -12.67
N LEU A 155 3.67 -10.02 -12.96
CA LEU A 155 4.52 -9.00 -13.51
C LEU A 155 5.31 -8.26 -12.42
N VAL A 156 6.60 -8.04 -12.68
CA VAL A 156 7.51 -7.34 -11.78
C VAL A 156 8.36 -6.36 -12.58
N ALA A 157 8.48 -5.14 -12.10
CA ALA A 157 9.34 -4.11 -12.66
C ALA A 157 10.61 -3.93 -11.81
N PHE A 158 11.72 -3.69 -12.47
CA PHE A 158 13.02 -3.44 -11.85
C PHE A 158 13.65 -2.18 -12.43
N MET A 159 14.42 -1.48 -11.60
CA MET A 159 15.31 -0.38 -12.02
C MET A 159 16.72 -0.70 -11.50
N GLY A 160 17.59 -1.23 -12.36
CA GLY A 160 18.97 -1.56 -12.01
C GLY A 160 19.89 -0.37 -12.21
N VAL A 161 20.36 0.23 -11.11
CA VAL A 161 21.41 1.25 -11.13
C VAL A 161 22.72 0.55 -11.43
N VAL A 162 23.39 0.96 -12.51
CA VAL A 162 24.66 0.41 -12.99
C VAL A 162 25.71 1.50 -13.06
N GLU A 163 26.97 1.11 -12.92
CA GLU A 163 28.10 1.94 -13.26
C GLU A 163 28.64 1.47 -14.61
N LYS A 164 28.48 2.30 -15.64
CA LYS A 164 28.76 1.97 -17.05
C LYS A 164 30.23 1.60 -17.27
N HIS A 165 31.15 2.22 -16.55
CA HIS A 165 32.57 1.91 -16.59
C HIS A 165 33.22 2.09 -15.20
N ILE A 166 33.94 1.06 -14.76
CA ILE A 166 34.81 1.09 -13.58
C ILE A 166 36.22 0.74 -14.03
N HIS A 167 37.17 1.61 -13.70
CA HIS A 167 38.58 1.38 -13.96
C HIS A 167 39.37 1.19 -12.66
N PHE A 168 40.10 0.09 -12.55
CA PHE A 168 41.06 -0.15 -11.48
C PHE A 168 42.50 -0.01 -11.98
N VAL A 169 43.33 0.70 -11.23
CA VAL A 169 44.77 0.88 -11.54
C VAL A 169 45.53 -0.46 -11.59
N SER A 170 45.06 -1.46 -10.84
CA SER A 170 45.57 -2.83 -10.85
C SER A 170 44.41 -3.82 -10.79
N PRO A 171 44.54 -5.03 -11.36
CA PRO A 171 43.46 -6.01 -11.35
C PRO A 171 42.91 -6.26 -9.94
N PRO A 172 41.61 -6.03 -9.69
CA PRO A 172 41.01 -6.20 -8.36
C PRO A 172 40.83 -7.68 -7.97
N GLY A 173 40.89 -8.59 -8.94
CA GLY A 173 40.87 -10.03 -8.74
C GLY A 173 41.94 -10.74 -9.57
N SER A 174 41.96 -12.06 -9.50
CA SER A 174 43.04 -12.87 -10.10
C SER A 174 42.94 -13.07 -11.62
N ASN A 175 41.88 -12.59 -12.28
CA ASN A 175 41.66 -12.84 -13.70
C ASN A 175 42.39 -11.85 -14.64
N GLY A 176 42.98 -10.78 -14.09
CA GLY A 176 43.79 -9.81 -14.82
C GLY A 176 43.03 -8.64 -15.46
N GLU A 177 41.69 -8.58 -15.35
CA GLU A 177 40.90 -7.45 -15.85
C GLU A 177 41.09 -6.19 -14.99
N THR A 178 41.07 -5.01 -15.62
CA THR A 178 41.12 -3.70 -14.94
C THR A 178 39.93 -2.81 -15.28
N ASP A 179 39.19 -3.14 -16.34
CA ASP A 179 38.03 -2.40 -16.81
C ASP A 179 36.79 -3.27 -16.75
N PHE A 180 35.76 -2.78 -16.04
CA PHE A 180 34.48 -3.45 -15.87
C PHE A 180 33.37 -2.52 -16.35
N TYR A 181 32.31 -3.08 -16.93
CA TYR A 181 31.27 -2.30 -17.60
C TYR A 181 29.89 -2.69 -17.09
N TYR A 182 28.94 -1.76 -17.05
CA TYR A 182 27.55 -2.00 -16.64
C TYR A 182 27.42 -2.77 -15.31
N VAL A 183 28.31 -2.52 -14.35
CA VAL A 183 28.34 -3.24 -13.08
C VAL A 183 27.15 -2.81 -12.24
N LEU A 184 26.32 -3.77 -11.82
CA LEU A 184 25.18 -3.47 -10.95
C LEU A 184 25.65 -2.85 -9.63
N LYS A 185 25.08 -1.71 -9.29
CA LYS A 185 25.25 -1.03 -7.99
C LYS A 185 24.07 -1.28 -7.07
N LYS A 186 22.84 -1.24 -7.60
CA LYS A 186 21.61 -1.47 -6.82
C LYS A 186 20.44 -1.90 -7.70
N LEU A 187 19.64 -2.87 -7.25
CA LEU A 187 18.28 -3.12 -7.79
C LEU A 187 17.24 -2.33 -7.00
N LEU A 188 16.49 -1.49 -7.71
CA LEU A 188 15.39 -0.70 -7.18
C LEU A 188 14.02 -1.25 -7.60
N PRO A 189 12.99 -1.07 -6.74
CA PRO A 189 13.09 -0.51 -5.39
C PRO A 189 13.71 -1.48 -4.37
N LYS A 190 13.76 -2.78 -4.71
CA LYS A 190 14.33 -3.85 -3.89
C LYS A 190 14.80 -5.01 -4.77
N LYS A 191 15.58 -5.94 -4.20
CA LYS A 191 16.10 -7.13 -4.90
C LYS A 191 15.04 -8.04 -5.54
N SER A 192 13.80 -8.01 -5.04
CA SER A 192 12.66 -8.74 -5.61
C SER A 192 11.87 -7.94 -6.67
N GLY A 193 12.24 -6.68 -6.92
CA GLY A 193 11.53 -5.76 -7.80
C GLY A 193 10.23 -5.22 -7.19
N ALA A 194 9.54 -4.39 -7.95
CA ALA A 194 8.19 -3.92 -7.66
C ALA A 194 7.18 -4.87 -8.32
N GLY A 195 6.32 -5.51 -7.54
CA GLY A 195 5.15 -6.19 -8.10
C GLY A 195 4.23 -5.14 -8.71
N ILE A 196 3.84 -5.35 -9.97
CA ILE A 196 2.91 -4.45 -10.67
C ILE A 196 1.61 -5.20 -10.99
N GLN A 197 0.59 -4.49 -11.48
CA GLN A 197 -0.70 -5.10 -11.81
C GLN A 197 -0.55 -6.36 -12.68
N SER A 198 -1.35 -7.38 -12.37
CA SER A 198 -1.24 -8.71 -12.97
C SER A 198 -1.80 -8.80 -14.39
N SER A 199 -2.50 -7.77 -14.83
CA SER A 199 -3.03 -7.62 -16.18
C SER A 199 -2.94 -6.17 -16.65
N PHE A 200 -2.58 -5.97 -17.92
CA PHE A 200 -2.66 -4.69 -18.62
C PHE A 200 -3.49 -4.87 -19.88
N GLU A 201 -4.34 -3.90 -20.18
CA GLU A 201 -4.95 -3.68 -21.50
C GLU A 201 -4.12 -2.65 -22.28
N PRO A 202 -4.25 -2.56 -23.62
CA PRO A 202 -3.62 -1.48 -24.38
C PRO A 202 -3.96 -0.11 -23.79
N ASP A 203 -2.95 0.76 -23.76
CA ASP A 203 -2.96 2.10 -23.15
C ASP A 203 -2.96 2.15 -21.61
N ASP A 204 -3.04 1.02 -20.91
CA ASP A 204 -2.80 1.01 -19.47
C ASP A 204 -1.37 1.42 -19.15
N TYR A 205 -1.21 2.24 -18.12
CA TYR A 205 0.11 2.71 -17.73
C TYR A 205 0.28 2.78 -16.22
N ILE A 206 1.53 2.78 -15.78
CA ILE A 206 1.94 3.02 -14.40
C ILE A 206 3.21 3.87 -14.37
N ILE A 207 3.42 4.61 -13.27
CA ILE A 207 4.64 5.35 -13.00
C ILE A 207 5.25 4.86 -11.68
N LEU A 208 6.49 4.39 -11.75
CA LEU A 208 7.28 3.96 -10.60
C LEU A 208 8.36 5.00 -10.32
N GLN A 209 8.46 5.41 -9.05
CA GLN A 209 9.52 6.29 -8.56
C GLN A 209 10.28 5.58 -7.45
N SER A 210 11.61 5.70 -7.48
CA SER A 210 12.47 5.14 -6.44
C SER A 210 13.75 5.96 -6.33
N SER A 211 14.42 5.86 -5.19
CA SER A 211 15.69 6.53 -4.94
C SER A 211 16.69 5.60 -4.29
N TRP A 212 17.96 5.91 -4.45
CA TRP A 212 19.05 5.23 -3.78
C TRP A 212 20.12 6.24 -3.37
N GLU A 213 20.45 6.25 -2.08
CA GLU A 213 21.64 6.90 -1.57
C GLU A 213 22.87 6.08 -1.99
N PHE A 214 23.84 6.73 -2.61
CA PHE A 214 25.01 6.09 -3.18
C PHE A 214 25.86 5.42 -2.12
N ALA A 215 26.16 4.15 -2.37
CA ALA A 215 27.15 3.40 -1.63
C ALA A 215 28.13 2.74 -2.60
N ASN A 216 29.43 2.90 -2.32
CA ASN A 216 30.52 2.26 -3.07
C ASN A 216 30.55 2.57 -4.59
N VAL A 217 30.18 3.79 -5.00
CA VAL A 217 30.28 4.30 -6.39
C VAL A 217 31.71 4.78 -6.67
N TYR A 218 32.31 4.40 -7.80
CA TYR A 218 33.68 4.84 -8.13
C TYR A 218 33.69 6.13 -8.94
N ASN A 219 32.73 6.29 -9.85
CA ASN A 219 32.52 7.50 -10.64
C ASN A 219 31.03 7.79 -10.83
N VAL A 220 30.56 8.90 -10.26
CA VAL A 220 29.16 9.35 -10.34
C VAL A 220 28.74 9.64 -11.78
N ASP A 221 29.64 10.15 -12.63
CA ASP A 221 29.37 10.42 -14.05
C ASP A 221 29.10 9.14 -14.87
N GLU A 222 29.53 7.98 -14.35
CA GLU A 222 29.31 6.69 -14.99
C GLU A 222 28.02 6.00 -14.51
N ILE A 223 27.25 6.61 -13.60
CA ILE A 223 25.98 6.07 -13.13
C ILE A 223 24.92 6.16 -14.23
N ALA A 224 24.28 5.04 -14.51
CA ALA A 224 23.13 4.91 -15.39
C ALA A 224 22.11 3.96 -14.76
N THR A 225 20.90 3.91 -15.31
CA THR A 225 19.87 2.98 -14.84
C THR A 225 19.31 2.19 -16.01
N VAL A 226 19.05 0.91 -15.79
CA VAL A 226 18.38 0.01 -16.72
C VAL A 226 17.06 -0.44 -16.11
N GLY A 227 15.95 -0.01 -16.68
CA GLY A 227 14.60 -0.41 -16.30
C GLY A 227 14.17 -1.65 -17.07
N PHE A 228 13.44 -2.58 -16.44
CA PHE A 228 12.85 -3.72 -17.16
C PHE A 228 11.60 -4.28 -16.49
N VAL A 229 10.70 -4.85 -17.30
CA VAL A 229 9.49 -5.55 -16.84
C VAL A 229 9.63 -7.04 -17.15
N GLN A 230 9.45 -7.87 -16.13
CA GLN A 230 9.60 -9.32 -16.17
C GLN A 230 8.33 -10.03 -15.70
N ASN A 231 8.01 -11.15 -16.34
CA ASN A 231 6.94 -12.04 -15.92
C ASN A 231 7.52 -13.22 -15.12
N ASN A 232 7.24 -13.30 -13.83
CA ASN A 232 7.76 -14.33 -12.95
C ASN A 232 7.17 -15.73 -13.19
N ASN A 233 6.09 -15.86 -13.97
CA ASN A 233 5.54 -17.17 -14.31
C ASN A 233 6.45 -17.95 -15.26
N ASN A 234 7.05 -17.25 -16.23
CA ASN A 234 7.87 -17.85 -17.28
C ASN A 234 9.31 -17.29 -17.35
N LYS A 235 9.62 -16.29 -16.51
CA LYS A 235 10.87 -15.51 -16.45
C LYS A 235 11.11 -14.60 -17.65
N GLU A 236 10.18 -14.46 -18.58
CA GLU A 236 10.34 -13.61 -19.76
C GLU A 236 10.47 -12.14 -19.37
N VAL A 237 11.45 -11.44 -19.95
CA VAL A 237 11.50 -9.98 -19.90
C VAL A 237 10.68 -9.44 -21.07
N HIS A 238 9.62 -8.72 -20.76
CA HIS A 238 8.71 -8.16 -21.74
C HIS A 238 9.28 -6.90 -22.39
N GLN A 239 10.01 -6.07 -21.64
CA GLN A 239 10.69 -4.89 -22.17
C GLN A 239 11.87 -4.51 -21.26
N ALA A 240 12.86 -3.84 -21.84
CA ALA A 240 13.87 -3.07 -21.12
C ALA A 240 13.96 -1.64 -21.65
N VAL A 241 14.58 -0.76 -20.87
CA VAL A 241 14.80 0.65 -21.22
C VAL A 241 16.06 1.15 -20.51
N ASN A 242 16.84 1.99 -21.18
CA ASN A 242 17.95 2.69 -20.55
C ASN A 242 17.50 4.08 -20.09
N SER A 243 18.06 4.55 -18.97
CA SER A 243 17.84 5.91 -18.49
C SER A 243 18.23 6.92 -19.56
N SER A 244 17.37 7.89 -19.79
CA SER A 244 17.64 9.04 -20.64
C SER A 244 17.90 10.29 -19.80
N ASN A 245 18.56 11.28 -20.40
CA ASN A 245 18.74 12.60 -19.78
C ASN A 245 17.49 13.48 -19.91
N SER A 246 16.47 13.01 -20.62
CA SER A 246 15.20 13.70 -20.76
C SER A 246 14.24 13.21 -19.69
N GLN A 247 13.53 14.15 -19.06
CA GLN A 247 12.44 13.80 -18.15
C GLN A 247 11.40 12.94 -18.87
N VAL A 248 10.71 12.11 -18.09
CA VAL A 248 9.55 11.38 -18.56
C VAL A 248 8.53 12.39 -19.09
N ILE A 249 7.95 12.09 -20.25
CA ILE A 249 6.88 12.88 -20.84
C ILE A 249 5.54 12.28 -20.38
N PRO A 250 4.65 13.07 -19.75
CA PRO A 250 3.31 12.61 -19.37
C PRO A 250 2.51 12.17 -20.60
N LEU A 251 1.66 11.16 -20.41
CA LEU A 251 0.81 10.64 -21.48
C LEU A 251 -0.45 11.50 -21.71
N TYR A 252 -0.87 12.23 -20.67
CA TYR A 252 -2.14 12.93 -20.62
C TYR A 252 -2.00 14.38 -20.14
N SER A 253 -3.06 15.17 -20.29
CA SER A 253 -3.05 16.58 -19.87
C SER A 253 -3.53 16.73 -18.44
N ASN A 254 -4.65 16.08 -18.10
CA ASN A 254 -5.26 16.15 -16.78
C ASN A 254 -5.42 14.72 -16.26
N ASP A 255 -4.51 14.32 -15.38
CA ASP A 255 -4.43 12.96 -14.87
C ASP A 255 -3.89 13.02 -13.46
N VAL A 256 -4.65 12.51 -12.50
CA VAL A 256 -4.30 12.51 -11.08
C VAL A 256 -4.43 11.11 -10.52
N GLU A 257 -3.43 10.71 -9.75
CA GLU A 257 -3.42 9.42 -9.07
C GLU A 257 -3.42 9.63 -7.57
N ILE A 258 -4.23 8.83 -6.87
CA ILE A 258 -4.15 8.70 -5.41
C ILE A 258 -3.22 7.51 -5.13
N ILE A 259 -1.99 7.80 -4.69
CA ILE A 259 -0.93 6.79 -4.60
C ILE A 259 -0.91 6.04 -3.26
N GLU A 260 -1.44 6.63 -2.19
CA GLU A 260 -1.39 6.07 -0.84
C GLU A 260 -2.53 6.60 0.05
N ILE A 261 -3.03 5.73 0.94
CA ILE A 261 -3.91 6.08 2.05
C ILE A 261 -3.13 5.89 3.35
N GLU A 262 -3.14 6.92 4.19
CA GLU A 262 -2.56 6.93 5.53
C GLU A 262 -3.65 7.12 6.59
N ASN A 263 -3.27 6.91 7.85
CA ASN A 263 -4.10 7.12 9.04
C ASN A 263 -5.33 6.20 9.14
N ILE A 264 -5.22 4.98 8.61
CA ILE A 264 -6.21 3.91 8.80
C ILE A 264 -5.63 2.88 9.75
N SER A 265 -6.37 2.60 10.82
CA SER A 265 -6.02 1.51 11.72
C SER A 265 -6.57 0.20 11.17
N GLU A 266 -5.72 -0.83 11.05
CA GLU A 266 -6.10 -2.18 10.60
C GLU A 266 -7.30 -2.73 11.38
N HIS A 267 -7.39 -2.38 12.67
CA HIS A 267 -8.50 -2.71 13.55
C HIS A 267 -9.22 -1.42 13.92
N ASN A 268 -10.52 -1.30 13.65
CA ASN A 268 -11.29 -0.11 13.98
C ASN A 268 -12.38 -0.42 15.02
N CYS A 269 -12.32 0.23 16.19
CA CYS A 269 -13.41 0.29 17.15
C CYS A 269 -13.99 1.70 17.33
N LEU A 270 -13.46 2.69 16.62
CA LEU A 270 -13.89 4.09 16.69
C LEU A 270 -15.21 4.30 15.93
N GLY A 271 -15.48 3.52 14.88
CA GLY A 271 -16.65 3.71 14.01
C GLY A 271 -16.55 5.02 13.21
N TYR A 272 -15.33 5.50 13.02
CA TYR A 272 -14.97 6.57 12.12
C TYR A 272 -13.53 6.37 11.65
N VAL A 273 -13.17 7.03 10.55
CA VAL A 273 -11.79 7.24 10.08
C VAL A 273 -11.65 8.68 9.63
N ASP A 274 -10.44 9.24 9.75
CA ASP A 274 -10.03 10.56 9.26
C ASP A 274 -8.82 10.39 8.32
N PRO A 275 -9.06 9.92 7.08
CA PRO A 275 -8.00 9.47 6.20
C PRO A 275 -7.08 10.62 5.79
N LYS A 276 -5.80 10.29 5.59
CA LYS A 276 -4.90 11.14 4.82
C LYS A 276 -4.58 10.44 3.52
N ILE A 277 -4.46 11.19 2.43
CA ILE A 277 -4.12 10.62 1.13
C ILE A 277 -2.95 11.35 0.53
N VAL A 278 -2.13 10.63 -0.23
CA VAL A 278 -1.11 11.25 -1.08
C VAL A 278 -1.64 11.29 -2.50
N ILE A 279 -1.79 12.49 -3.05
CA ILE A 279 -2.14 12.70 -4.47
C ILE A 279 -0.88 13.01 -5.27
N ARG A 280 -0.84 12.59 -6.54
CA ARG A 280 0.21 12.92 -7.50
C ARG A 280 -0.40 13.41 -8.81
N ASN A 281 0.14 14.50 -9.36
CA ASN A 281 -0.23 14.94 -10.71
C ASN A 281 0.56 14.13 -11.75
N ASN A 282 -0.11 13.27 -12.51
CA ASN A 282 0.48 12.51 -13.63
C ASN A 282 0.27 13.23 -14.98
N GLY A 283 -0.51 14.31 -15.01
CA GLY A 283 -0.78 15.12 -16.18
C GLY A 283 0.32 16.15 -16.49
N SER A 284 0.32 16.65 -17.72
CA SER A 284 1.19 17.76 -18.14
C SER A 284 0.70 19.15 -17.68
N ALA A 285 -0.58 19.30 -17.38
CA ALA A 285 -1.10 20.56 -16.86
C ALA A 285 -0.91 20.60 -15.33
N ASP A 286 -0.41 21.71 -14.81
CA ASP A 286 -0.34 21.94 -13.37
C ASP A 286 -1.72 21.74 -12.74
N LEU A 287 -1.79 20.93 -11.68
CA LEU A 287 -3.03 20.63 -10.99
C LEU A 287 -3.34 21.74 -9.99
N THR A 288 -4.47 22.41 -10.18
CA THR A 288 -4.90 23.57 -9.38
C THR A 288 -6.18 23.33 -8.57
N SER A 289 -6.99 22.35 -8.97
CA SER A 289 -8.17 21.90 -8.22
C SER A 289 -8.44 20.42 -8.48
N LEU A 290 -9.07 19.74 -7.50
CA LEU A 290 -9.46 18.34 -7.61
C LEU A 290 -10.69 18.05 -6.74
N ASP A 291 -11.65 17.30 -7.28
CA ASP A 291 -12.76 16.75 -6.51
C ASP A 291 -12.34 15.39 -5.95
N ILE A 292 -12.46 15.20 -4.64
CA ILE A 292 -12.17 13.92 -3.98
C ILE A 292 -13.45 13.41 -3.33
N TYR A 293 -13.70 12.11 -3.49
CA TYR A 293 -14.86 11.42 -2.96
C TYR A 293 -14.41 10.22 -2.15
N TYR A 294 -15.10 9.93 -1.04
CA TYR A 294 -14.74 8.80 -0.21
C TYR A 294 -15.95 8.25 0.54
N THR A 295 -15.95 6.94 0.76
CA THR A 295 -17.01 6.22 1.46
C THR A 295 -16.44 5.00 2.16
N VAL A 296 -17.05 4.62 3.28
CA VAL A 296 -16.80 3.33 3.93
C VAL A 296 -18.01 2.43 3.70
N ASN A 297 -17.79 1.18 3.25
CA ASN A 297 -18.83 0.16 3.08
C ASN A 297 -20.02 0.58 2.18
N ASN A 298 -19.76 1.39 1.14
CA ASN A 298 -20.80 2.00 0.29
C ASN A 298 -21.87 2.79 1.08
N GLY A 299 -21.49 3.36 2.23
CA GLY A 299 -22.32 4.21 3.06
C GLY A 299 -22.50 5.63 2.51
N GLU A 300 -22.46 6.62 3.40
CA GLU A 300 -22.57 8.01 3.02
C GLU A 300 -21.34 8.44 2.20
N LEU A 301 -21.59 9.06 1.03
CA LEU A 301 -20.53 9.59 0.19
C LEU A 301 -20.09 10.94 0.74
N ALA A 302 -18.87 10.99 1.29
CA ALA A 302 -18.23 12.23 1.68
C ALA A 302 -17.47 12.83 0.50
N THR A 303 -17.35 14.16 0.50
CA THR A 303 -16.73 14.94 -0.57
C THR A 303 -15.71 15.91 0.01
N TYR A 304 -14.58 16.05 -0.66
CA TYR A 304 -13.55 17.02 -0.36
C TYR A 304 -13.15 17.76 -1.64
N GLN A 305 -12.83 19.05 -1.49
CA GLN A 305 -12.43 19.92 -2.60
C GLN A 305 -11.01 20.38 -2.34
N TRP A 306 -10.07 19.85 -3.10
CA TRP A 306 -8.67 20.24 -3.00
C TRP A 306 -8.37 21.39 -3.96
N SER A 307 -7.49 22.30 -3.54
CA SER A 307 -6.94 23.37 -4.37
C SER A 307 -5.49 23.59 -4.03
N GLY A 308 -4.64 23.77 -5.05
CA GLY A 308 -3.20 23.91 -4.86
C GLY A 308 -2.48 24.27 -6.15
N ASN A 309 -1.23 23.82 -6.27
CA ASN A 309 -0.45 23.89 -7.49
C ASN A 309 0.59 22.76 -7.48
N LEU A 310 0.28 21.64 -8.13
CA LEU A 310 1.19 20.51 -8.30
C LEU A 310 1.62 20.40 -9.76
N GLY A 311 2.92 20.52 -10.01
CA GLY A 311 3.49 20.22 -11.31
C GLY A 311 3.50 18.71 -11.58
N PHE A 312 3.91 18.32 -12.79
CA PHE A 312 4.04 16.91 -13.15
C PHE A 312 4.96 16.15 -12.16
N LEU A 313 4.45 15.04 -11.63
CA LEU A 313 5.03 14.17 -10.60
C LEU A 313 5.20 14.77 -9.20
N ASP A 314 4.77 16.02 -8.99
CA ASP A 314 4.70 16.57 -7.64
C ASP A 314 3.57 15.87 -6.85
N THR A 315 3.80 15.72 -5.55
CA THR A 315 2.86 15.09 -4.63
C THR A 315 2.46 16.01 -3.49
N GLU A 316 1.28 15.74 -2.92
CA GLU A 316 0.81 16.42 -1.71
C GLU A 316 0.09 15.45 -0.78
N LEU A 317 0.34 15.59 0.52
CA LEU A 317 -0.41 14.91 1.58
C LEU A 317 -1.66 15.73 1.92
N VAL A 318 -2.83 15.22 1.56
CA VAL A 318 -4.13 15.83 1.81
C VAL A 318 -4.78 15.18 3.03
N THR A 319 -5.21 15.97 4.01
CA THR A 319 -5.99 15.48 5.15
C THR A 319 -7.47 15.63 4.85
N LEU A 320 -8.18 14.50 4.79
CA LEU A 320 -9.63 14.47 4.56
C LEU A 320 -10.39 14.62 5.88
N ASP A 321 -11.66 15.02 5.76
CA ASP A 321 -12.54 15.10 6.92
C ASP A 321 -12.89 13.70 7.44
N GLN A 322 -13.22 13.65 8.73
CA GLN A 322 -13.65 12.43 9.38
C GLN A 322 -14.97 11.91 8.80
N ILE A 323 -15.02 10.62 8.46
CA ILE A 323 -16.22 9.90 8.05
C ILE A 323 -16.61 8.86 9.10
N TYR A 324 -17.90 8.81 9.42
CA TYR A 324 -18.48 7.86 10.37
C TYR A 324 -19.09 6.67 9.65
N PHE A 325 -18.99 5.48 10.24
CA PHE A 325 -19.56 4.26 9.69
C PHE A 325 -19.87 3.23 10.77
N ASP A 326 -20.79 2.32 10.44
CA ASP A 326 -21.05 1.14 11.25
C ASP A 326 -20.00 0.07 10.94
N ALA A 327 -19.09 -0.17 11.88
CA ALA A 327 -18.02 -1.15 11.72
C ALA A 327 -18.58 -2.58 11.54
N GLN A 328 -18.28 -3.15 10.38
CA GLN A 328 -18.52 -4.54 9.97
C GLN A 328 -17.27 -5.38 10.19
N ASP A 329 -17.38 -6.71 10.15
CA ASP A 329 -16.22 -7.59 10.37
C ASP A 329 -15.08 -7.25 9.39
N ASP A 330 -15.42 -7.05 8.12
CA ASP A 330 -14.57 -6.46 7.09
C ASP A 330 -15.14 -5.10 6.69
N ASN A 331 -14.28 -4.10 6.54
CA ASN A 331 -14.64 -2.78 6.05
C ASN A 331 -13.76 -2.38 4.87
N ASP A 332 -14.35 -1.62 3.95
CA ASP A 332 -13.70 -1.11 2.75
C ASP A 332 -13.84 0.41 2.70
N LEU A 333 -12.73 1.12 2.85
CA LEU A 333 -12.63 2.54 2.56
C LEU A 333 -12.24 2.70 1.09
N MET A 334 -13.19 3.19 0.29
CA MET A 334 -12.96 3.55 -1.10
C MET A 334 -12.78 5.07 -1.20
N ILE A 335 -11.70 5.50 -1.84
CA ILE A 335 -11.42 6.91 -2.14
C ILE A 335 -11.19 7.04 -3.64
N TYR A 336 -11.79 8.04 -4.28
CA TYR A 336 -11.54 8.33 -5.68
C TYR A 336 -11.48 9.82 -6.02
N SER A 337 -10.65 10.15 -7.00
CA SER A 337 -10.50 11.49 -7.58
C SER A 337 -11.48 11.72 -8.75
N SER A 338 -11.77 12.99 -9.02
CA SER A 338 -12.45 13.42 -10.23
C SER A 338 -12.20 14.89 -10.54
N ASN A 339 -12.51 15.27 -11.77
CA ASN A 339 -12.48 16.64 -12.26
C ASN A 339 -11.18 17.44 -11.99
N PRO A 340 -9.98 16.90 -12.30
CA PRO A 340 -8.75 17.69 -12.22
C PRO A 340 -8.89 18.98 -13.03
N ASN A 341 -8.63 20.13 -12.41
CA ASN A 341 -8.82 21.45 -13.01
C ASN A 341 -10.25 21.71 -13.55
N GLY A 342 -11.26 21.02 -13.01
CA GLY A 342 -12.66 21.15 -13.41
C GLY A 342 -13.01 20.47 -14.74
N VAL A 343 -12.14 19.61 -15.26
CA VAL A 343 -12.39 18.79 -16.46
C VAL A 343 -12.24 17.30 -16.15
N PRO A 344 -12.90 16.38 -16.88
CA PRO A 344 -12.76 14.94 -16.63
C PRO A 344 -11.29 14.50 -16.66
N ASP A 345 -10.95 13.55 -15.79
CA ASP A 345 -9.64 12.90 -15.81
C ASP A 345 -9.46 12.09 -17.10
N ASP A 346 -8.30 12.21 -17.72
CA ASP A 346 -7.95 11.57 -18.98
C ASP A 346 -7.71 10.05 -18.80
N TYR A 347 -7.31 9.58 -17.61
CA TYR A 347 -7.02 8.17 -17.32
C TYR A 347 -7.71 7.67 -16.04
N VAL A 348 -8.99 7.33 -16.15
CA VAL A 348 -9.82 6.95 -14.99
C VAL A 348 -9.43 5.67 -14.21
N LYS A 349 -8.42 4.90 -14.65
CA LYS A 349 -8.07 3.60 -14.03
C LYS A 349 -7.17 3.75 -12.81
N ASN A 350 -6.53 4.91 -12.61
CA ASN A 350 -5.73 5.23 -11.42
C ASN A 350 -6.45 6.20 -10.46
N ASP A 351 -7.71 6.54 -10.74
CA ASP A 351 -8.51 7.47 -9.95
C ASP A 351 -8.95 6.92 -8.60
N THR A 352 -8.99 5.59 -8.43
CA THR A 352 -9.62 4.94 -7.26
C THR A 352 -8.63 4.05 -6.51
N ILE A 353 -8.60 4.19 -5.19
CA ILE A 353 -7.84 3.36 -4.27
C ILE A 353 -8.76 2.84 -3.15
N HIS A 354 -8.45 1.65 -2.64
CA HIS A 354 -9.18 1.01 -1.56
C HIS A 354 -8.23 0.70 -0.40
N GLU A 355 -8.71 0.86 0.83
CA GLU A 355 -8.07 0.38 2.04
C GLU A 355 -9.02 -0.54 2.80
N LEU A 356 -8.59 -1.79 3.03
CA LEU A 356 -9.36 -2.79 3.76
C LEU A 356 -8.93 -2.81 5.22
N PHE A 357 -9.90 -2.78 6.12
CA PHE A 357 -9.63 -2.84 7.56
C PHE A 357 -10.75 -3.57 8.29
N ILE A 358 -10.45 -4.21 9.41
CA ILE A 358 -11.41 -5.02 10.15
C ILE A 358 -11.95 -4.30 11.37
N LYS A 359 -13.10 -4.76 11.85
CA LYS A 359 -13.61 -4.32 13.14
C LYS A 359 -12.71 -4.83 14.25
N ALA A 360 -12.36 -3.96 15.18
CA ALA A 360 -11.49 -4.33 16.29
C ALA A 360 -12.17 -5.38 17.19
N TYR A 361 -11.36 -6.32 17.70
CA TYR A 361 -11.82 -7.35 18.60
C TYR A 361 -12.37 -6.76 19.90
N ILE A 362 -13.41 -7.41 20.43
CA ILE A 362 -13.97 -7.08 21.74
C ILE A 362 -13.30 -7.99 22.76
N SER A 363 -12.55 -7.38 23.68
CA SER A 363 -11.99 -8.06 24.85
C SER A 363 -12.87 -7.86 26.07
N SER A 364 -12.77 -8.80 27.02
CA SER A 364 -13.24 -8.58 28.38
C SER A 364 -12.46 -7.45 29.05
N ASN A 365 -12.89 -7.03 30.24
CA ASN A 365 -12.26 -5.97 31.03
C ASN A 365 -10.82 -6.27 31.46
N THR A 366 -10.26 -7.43 31.14
CA THR A 366 -8.87 -7.77 31.44
C THR A 366 -8.18 -8.20 30.15
N ILE A 367 -7.08 -7.52 29.83
CA ILE A 367 -6.20 -7.89 28.71
C ILE A 367 -4.88 -8.43 29.24
N ARG A 368 -4.22 -9.25 28.42
CA ARG A 368 -2.88 -9.78 28.68
C ARG A 368 -1.91 -9.22 27.66
N VAL A 369 -0.87 -8.53 28.14
CA VAL A 369 0.23 -8.05 27.31
C VAL A 369 1.43 -8.95 27.53
N VAL A 370 2.02 -9.41 26.43
CA VAL A 370 3.23 -10.24 26.40
C VAL A 370 4.29 -9.49 25.61
N ILE A 371 5.43 -9.24 26.22
CA ILE A 371 6.62 -8.67 25.58
C ILE A 371 7.75 -9.70 25.69
N ILE A 372 8.31 -10.06 24.55
CA ILE A 372 9.55 -10.82 24.44
C ILE A 372 10.60 -9.82 23.98
N THR A 373 11.55 -9.48 24.85
CA THR A 373 12.62 -8.53 24.51
C THR A 373 13.62 -9.14 23.54
N ASP A 374 14.25 -8.30 22.73
CA ASP A 374 15.39 -8.65 21.89
C ASP A 374 16.72 -8.48 22.68
N ASP A 375 17.84 -8.26 21.99
CA ASP A 375 19.14 -8.07 22.66
C ASP A 375 19.30 -6.68 23.30
N ASN A 376 18.43 -5.70 22.99
CA ASN A 376 18.45 -4.32 23.50
C ASN A 376 17.13 -3.94 24.24
N PRO A 377 16.82 -4.61 25.36
CA PRO A 377 15.53 -4.48 26.06
C PRO A 377 15.22 -3.06 26.58
N ASP A 378 16.23 -2.22 26.78
CA ASP A 378 16.09 -0.86 27.28
C ASP A 378 15.53 0.13 26.24
N GLU A 379 15.49 -0.27 24.97
CA GLU A 379 14.89 0.50 23.88
C GLU A 379 13.37 0.28 23.77
N THR A 380 12.86 -0.81 24.38
CA THR A 380 11.46 -1.23 24.27
C THR A 380 10.57 -0.58 25.33
N THR A 381 9.61 0.23 24.90
CA THR A 381 8.55 0.79 25.76
C THR A 381 7.19 0.63 25.10
N TRP A 382 6.10 0.69 25.86
CA TRP A 382 4.76 0.67 25.28
C TRP A 382 3.76 1.43 26.14
N GLU A 383 2.63 1.77 25.54
CA GLU A 383 1.49 2.38 26.20
C GLU A 383 0.16 1.83 25.67
N ILE A 384 -0.87 1.92 26.51
CA ILE A 384 -2.26 1.69 26.15
C ILE A 384 -3.00 3.00 26.34
N THR A 385 -3.55 3.57 25.27
CA THR A 385 -4.29 4.84 25.30
C THR A 385 -5.77 4.61 25.01
N GLY A 386 -6.65 5.32 25.72
CA GLY A 386 -8.08 5.40 25.38
C GLY A 386 -8.35 6.26 24.15
N SER A 387 -9.61 6.35 23.73
CA SER A 387 -10.01 7.08 22.51
C SER A 387 -9.82 8.60 22.61
N GLU A 388 -9.77 9.15 23.83
CA GLU A 388 -9.48 10.57 24.09
C GLU A 388 -7.97 10.85 24.18
N GLY A 389 -7.11 9.84 23.97
CA GLY A 389 -5.65 9.97 24.01
C GLY A 389 -5.05 9.92 25.43
N ASN A 390 -5.84 9.62 26.44
CA ASN A 390 -5.36 9.40 27.81
C ASN A 390 -4.63 8.06 27.92
N VAL A 391 -3.42 8.06 28.48
CA VAL A 391 -2.65 6.84 28.77
C VAL A 391 -3.29 6.12 29.96
N ALA A 392 -3.82 4.92 29.72
CA ALA A 392 -4.36 4.04 30.75
C ALA A 392 -3.26 3.21 31.43
N PHE A 393 -2.33 2.67 30.62
CA PHE A 393 -1.22 1.85 31.10
C PHE A 393 0.04 2.10 30.25
N SER A 394 1.20 1.81 30.82
CA SER A 394 2.48 1.84 30.12
C SER A 394 3.45 0.85 30.73
N GLY A 395 4.47 0.46 29.96
CA GLY A 395 5.52 -0.46 30.41
C GLY A 395 6.85 -0.22 29.69
N GLY A 396 7.87 -0.93 30.16
CA GLY A 396 9.26 -0.65 29.82
C GLY A 396 9.79 0.66 30.45
N PRO A 397 11.04 1.06 30.15
CA PRO A 397 12.04 0.27 29.44
C PRO A 397 12.41 -1.01 30.22
N TYR A 398 12.79 -2.08 29.52
CA TYR A 398 13.10 -3.38 30.13
C TYR A 398 14.60 -3.54 30.36
N ALA A 399 14.99 -4.54 31.16
CA ALA A 399 16.39 -4.70 31.59
C ALA A 399 17.03 -6.02 31.15
N GLU A 400 16.25 -7.04 30.84
CA GLU A 400 16.76 -8.39 30.53
C GLU A 400 16.59 -8.71 29.05
N PRO A 401 17.68 -9.00 28.31
CA PRO A 401 17.61 -9.47 26.93
C PRO A 401 16.93 -10.83 26.80
N GLY A 402 16.13 -11.04 25.76
CA GLY A 402 15.47 -12.33 25.48
C GLY A 402 14.46 -12.78 26.55
N HIS A 403 14.00 -11.88 27.40
CA HIS A 403 13.09 -12.18 28.52
C HIS A 403 11.63 -12.07 28.08
N VAL A 404 10.76 -12.90 28.69
CA VAL A 404 9.31 -12.86 28.46
C VAL A 404 8.63 -12.17 29.64
N TYR A 405 8.24 -10.92 29.45
CA TYR A 405 7.38 -10.18 30.36
C TYR A 405 5.92 -10.45 30.00
N GLN A 406 5.13 -10.92 30.97
CA GLN A 406 3.71 -11.18 30.78
C GLN A 406 2.93 -10.56 31.94
N GLU A 407 2.08 -9.59 31.63
CA GLU A 407 1.29 -8.86 32.61
C GLU A 407 -0.18 -8.78 32.18
N TYR A 408 -1.04 -8.57 33.18
CA TYR A 408 -2.49 -8.46 33.01
C TYR A 408 -2.93 -7.08 33.44
N TYR A 409 -3.76 -6.44 32.61
CA TYR A 409 -4.27 -5.10 32.86
C TYR A 409 -5.78 -5.10 32.85
N ASP A 410 -6.35 -4.63 33.96
CA ASP A 410 -7.79 -4.47 34.12
C ASP A 410 -8.22 -3.09 33.60
N ILE A 411 -8.85 -3.08 32.44
CA ILE A 411 -9.45 -1.91 31.81
C ILE A 411 -10.94 -1.90 32.13
N THR A 412 -11.36 -0.96 32.98
CA THR A 412 -12.73 -0.94 33.51
C THR A 412 -13.70 -0.08 32.71
N GLU A 413 -13.19 0.77 31.83
CA GLU A 413 -14.01 1.68 31.02
C GLU A 413 -14.28 1.05 29.65
N ASN A 414 -15.55 1.12 29.22
CA ASN A 414 -15.92 0.67 27.89
C ASN A 414 -15.48 1.71 26.86
N ASP A 415 -14.36 1.45 26.19
CA ASP A 415 -13.81 2.36 25.18
C ASP A 415 -13.07 1.59 24.08
N CYS A 416 -12.71 2.31 23.02
CA CYS A 416 -11.72 1.89 22.04
C CYS A 416 -10.34 2.27 22.55
N TYR A 417 -9.51 1.26 22.78
CA TYR A 417 -8.14 1.40 23.24
C TYR A 417 -7.16 1.13 22.11
N LYS A 418 -5.99 1.73 22.20
CA LYS A 418 -4.85 1.49 21.32
C LYS A 418 -3.66 1.05 22.14
N PHE A 419 -3.14 -0.13 21.86
CA PHE A 419 -1.81 -0.53 22.31
C PHE A 419 -0.79 -0.01 21.30
N THR A 420 0.22 0.72 21.77
CA THR A 420 1.35 1.17 20.95
C THR A 420 2.64 0.73 21.61
N ILE A 421 3.48 0.03 20.87
CA ILE A 421 4.84 -0.33 21.28
C ILE A 421 5.84 0.51 20.51
N TYR A 422 6.93 0.87 21.18
CA TYR A 422 8.00 1.73 20.68
C TYR A 422 9.34 1.02 20.85
N ASP A 423 10.19 1.21 19.85
CA ASP A 423 11.59 0.84 19.86
C ASP A 423 12.44 2.08 19.56
N ALA A 424 13.30 2.46 20.51
CA ALA A 424 14.14 3.64 20.37
C ALA A 424 15.28 3.46 19.35
N GLY A 425 15.71 2.21 19.11
CA GLY A 425 16.76 1.87 18.15
C GLY A 425 16.30 1.95 16.69
N GLY A 426 15.00 1.82 16.44
CA GLY A 426 14.40 1.85 15.09
C GLY A 426 14.55 0.54 14.31
N ASN A 427 15.00 -0.53 14.98
CA ASN A 427 15.14 -1.88 14.45
C ASN A 427 13.97 -2.81 14.85
N GLY A 428 13.05 -2.30 15.67
CA GLY A 428 11.94 -3.08 16.22
C GLY A 428 12.44 -4.13 17.19
N LEU A 429 11.65 -5.18 17.40
CA LEU A 429 12.00 -6.30 18.29
C LEU A 429 12.59 -7.48 17.53
N CYS A 430 13.13 -7.28 16.32
CA CYS A 430 13.54 -8.40 15.48
C CYS A 430 14.94 -8.31 14.88
N CYS A 431 15.30 -9.52 14.49
CA CYS A 431 16.14 -9.89 13.37
C CYS A 431 17.62 -9.94 13.75
N GLU A 432 18.39 -8.91 13.45
CA GLU A 432 19.85 -8.97 13.54
C GLU A 432 20.38 -8.84 14.98
N TYR A 433 19.57 -8.26 15.88
CA TYR A 433 19.91 -7.99 17.29
C TYR A 433 18.99 -8.75 18.26
N GLY A 434 18.73 -10.03 17.97
CA GLY A 434 17.87 -10.87 18.80
C GLY A 434 16.44 -10.96 18.28
N MET A 435 15.74 -12.02 18.70
CA MET A 435 14.37 -12.32 18.26
C MET A 435 13.42 -12.08 19.43
N GLY A 436 12.87 -10.87 19.50
CA GLY A 436 11.78 -10.48 20.35
C GLY A 436 10.42 -10.49 19.62
N ALA A 437 9.37 -10.12 20.36
CA ALA A 437 8.01 -10.03 19.87
C ALA A 437 7.13 -9.31 20.90
N TRP A 438 5.96 -8.84 20.48
CA TRP A 438 4.91 -8.39 21.36
C TRP A 438 3.59 -9.09 21.01
N GLY A 439 2.69 -9.19 21.98
CA GLY A 439 1.35 -9.71 21.79
C GLY A 439 0.37 -9.17 22.81
N VAL A 440 -0.82 -8.84 22.34
CA VAL A 440 -1.96 -8.43 23.16
C VAL A 440 -3.06 -9.47 22.98
N TYR A 441 -3.58 -9.97 24.09
CA TYR A 441 -4.60 -11.02 24.13
C TYR A 441 -5.71 -10.66 25.12
N ASP A 442 -6.84 -11.35 25.01
CA ASP A 442 -7.76 -11.41 26.14
C ASP A 442 -7.13 -12.14 27.35
N ALA A 443 -7.75 -12.01 28.53
CA ALA A 443 -7.25 -12.60 29.77
C ALA A 443 -6.98 -14.11 29.67
N ASP A 444 -7.85 -14.84 28.97
CA ASP A 444 -7.75 -16.29 28.84
C ASP A 444 -6.77 -16.73 27.73
N GLY A 445 -6.36 -15.80 26.86
CA GLY A 445 -5.51 -16.08 25.70
C GLY A 445 -6.23 -16.74 24.52
N ASN A 446 -7.56 -16.69 24.50
CA ASN A 446 -8.39 -17.24 23.43
C ASN A 446 -8.53 -16.29 22.23
N ILE A 447 -8.48 -14.98 22.49
CA ILE A 447 -8.55 -13.94 21.46
C ILE A 447 -7.17 -13.31 21.35
N GLU A 448 -6.56 -13.45 20.17
CA GLU A 448 -5.39 -12.66 19.79
C GLU A 448 -5.89 -11.31 19.26
N ILE A 449 -5.59 -10.25 20.01
CA ILE A 449 -5.98 -8.88 19.64
C ILE A 449 -4.99 -8.33 18.61
N GLY A 450 -3.70 -8.59 18.81
CA GLY A 450 -2.63 -8.26 17.88
C GLY A 450 -1.31 -8.81 18.36
N LYS A 451 -0.37 -8.99 17.43
CA LYS A 451 1.01 -9.38 17.73
C LYS A 451 1.94 -8.87 16.65
N GLY A 452 3.21 -8.69 17.00
CA GLY A 452 4.21 -8.23 16.06
C GLY A 452 5.61 -8.37 16.61
N GLY A 453 6.57 -7.79 15.90
CA GLY A 453 7.98 -7.81 16.28
C GLY A 453 8.87 -7.19 15.21
N ILE A 454 8.44 -7.23 13.94
CA ILE A 454 9.13 -6.58 12.83
C ILE A 454 8.49 -5.22 12.58
N PHE A 455 9.11 -4.16 13.08
CA PHE A 455 8.73 -2.78 12.83
C PHE A 455 9.98 -1.90 12.94
N ALA A 456 9.92 -0.64 12.51
CA ALA A 456 11.02 0.29 12.73
C ALA A 456 10.92 0.88 14.15
N TYR A 457 10.29 2.05 14.29
CA TYR A 457 10.22 2.76 15.58
C TYR A 457 8.98 2.44 16.42
N ARG A 458 7.89 1.98 15.79
CA ARG A 458 6.65 1.66 16.51
C ARG A 458 5.75 0.70 15.75
N ASP A 459 4.88 0.05 16.49
CA ASP A 459 3.78 -0.79 16.01
C ASP A 459 2.56 -0.58 16.90
N SER A 460 1.35 -0.83 16.39
CA SER A 460 0.14 -0.60 17.20
C SER A 460 -1.06 -1.43 16.76
N VAL A 461 -1.93 -1.71 17.72
CA VAL A 461 -3.22 -2.36 17.46
C VAL A 461 -4.32 -1.71 18.30
N ASN A 462 -5.49 -1.52 17.68
CA ASN A 462 -6.68 -1.05 18.38
C ASN A 462 -7.55 -2.24 18.81
N PHE A 463 -8.18 -2.10 19.97
CA PHE A 463 -9.11 -3.08 20.51
C PHE A 463 -10.21 -2.41 21.31
N ARG A 464 -11.37 -3.07 21.38
CA ARG A 464 -12.47 -2.57 22.17
C ARG A 464 -12.51 -3.31 23.50
N VAL A 465 -12.59 -2.57 24.60
CA VAL A 465 -12.95 -3.14 25.89
C VAL A 465 -14.44 -2.89 26.11
N GLY A 466 -15.16 -3.96 26.44
CA GLY A 466 -16.56 -3.87 26.84
C GLY A 466 -17.27 -5.21 26.75
N THR A 467 -18.47 -5.28 27.34
CA THR A 467 -19.28 -6.50 27.23
C THR A 467 -19.68 -6.71 25.77
N ALA A 468 -19.36 -7.87 25.21
CA ALA A 468 -19.89 -8.35 23.93
C ALA A 468 -21.41 -8.60 24.04
N THR A 469 -22.17 -7.52 24.18
CA THR A 469 -23.60 -7.54 23.92
C THR A 469 -23.76 -7.30 22.44
N GLY A 470 -24.51 -8.15 21.74
CA GLY A 470 -25.03 -7.87 20.38
C GLY A 470 -26.04 -6.72 20.35
N ILE A 471 -25.82 -5.71 21.19
CA ILE A 471 -26.61 -4.53 21.45
C ILE A 471 -25.56 -3.43 21.59
N VAL A 472 -25.63 -2.45 20.69
CA VAL A 472 -24.78 -1.25 20.70
C VAL A 472 -24.79 -0.66 22.11
N ASP A 473 -23.59 -0.58 22.69
CA ASP A 473 -23.36 0.06 23.98
C ASP A 473 -23.88 1.50 23.97
N ASN A 474 -24.63 1.85 25.01
CA ASN A 474 -25.39 3.10 25.17
C ASN A 474 -24.49 4.32 25.46
N SER A 475 -23.17 4.21 25.22
CA SER A 475 -22.19 5.29 25.39
C SER A 475 -22.03 6.19 24.16
N ARG A 476 -22.63 5.85 23.00
CA ARG A 476 -22.57 6.64 21.75
C ARG A 476 -23.86 7.42 21.43
N LEU A 477 -24.51 7.98 22.43
CA LEU A 477 -25.82 8.58 22.24
C LEU A 477 -25.75 9.97 21.55
N GLN A 478 -26.26 10.06 20.31
CA GLN A 478 -26.79 11.30 19.71
C GLN A 478 -28.12 11.73 20.38
N ALA A 479 -28.59 10.96 21.37
CA ALA A 479 -29.79 11.21 22.13
C ALA A 479 -29.74 10.62 23.56
N SER A 480 -29.83 11.41 24.62
CA SER A 480 -29.90 10.87 26.00
C SER A 480 -31.33 10.40 26.29
N TRP A 481 -31.53 9.25 26.94
CA TRP A 481 -32.88 8.79 27.28
C TRP A 481 -32.93 8.02 28.60
N SER A 482 -34.09 8.05 29.26
CA SER A 482 -34.34 7.32 30.49
C SER A 482 -35.81 7.01 30.66
N VAL A 483 -36.12 5.97 31.45
CA VAL A 483 -37.50 5.59 31.76
C VAL A 483 -37.71 5.52 33.26
N PHE A 484 -38.62 6.36 33.79
CA PHE A 484 -38.89 6.40 35.22
C PHE A 484 -40.33 6.84 35.57
N PRO A 485 -40.90 6.36 36.70
CA PRO A 485 -40.29 5.41 37.64
C PRO A 485 -40.22 3.98 37.06
N ASN A 486 -39.14 3.28 37.40
CA ASN A 486 -38.93 1.87 37.11
C ASN A 486 -38.22 1.23 38.33
N PRO A 487 -38.89 0.40 39.16
CA PRO A 487 -40.21 -0.23 38.94
C PRO A 487 -41.40 0.74 38.93
N SER A 488 -42.45 0.39 38.16
CA SER A 488 -43.66 1.20 37.96
C SER A 488 -44.93 0.52 38.47
N LYS A 489 -45.90 1.30 38.95
CA LYS A 489 -47.28 0.89 39.30
C LYS A 489 -48.31 1.20 38.20
N GLY A 490 -47.93 1.00 36.93
CA GLY A 490 -48.83 1.21 35.79
C GLY A 490 -48.58 2.48 34.96
N LEU A 491 -47.67 3.36 35.41
CA LEU A 491 -47.30 4.60 34.74
C LEU A 491 -45.80 4.82 34.78
N THR A 492 -45.16 5.00 33.63
CA THR A 492 -43.75 5.42 33.54
C THR A 492 -43.60 6.51 32.49
N ASN A 493 -42.53 7.30 32.57
CA ASN A 493 -42.21 8.36 31.62
C ASN A 493 -40.96 7.97 30.86
N LEU A 494 -41.01 8.07 29.53
CA LEU A 494 -39.84 8.07 28.68
C LEU A 494 -39.38 9.53 28.50
N ASN A 495 -38.22 9.84 29.06
CA ASN A 495 -37.50 11.07 28.81
C ASN A 495 -36.51 10.86 27.68
N LEU A 496 -36.50 11.77 26.72
CA LEU A 496 -35.67 11.70 25.53
C LEU A 496 -35.12 13.08 25.17
N GLU A 497 -33.81 13.23 25.09
CA GLU A 497 -33.12 14.41 24.57
C GLU A 497 -32.54 14.08 23.20
N LEU A 498 -32.83 14.87 22.17
CA LEU A 498 -32.31 14.67 20.81
C LEU A 498 -31.33 15.78 20.43
N LYS A 499 -30.17 15.44 19.86
CA LYS A 499 -29.21 16.44 19.32
C LYS A 499 -29.56 16.93 17.92
N LYS A 500 -30.33 16.15 17.14
CA LYS A 500 -30.79 16.47 15.77
C LYS A 500 -32.23 15.96 15.53
N GLU A 501 -32.84 16.30 14.39
CA GLU A 501 -34.17 15.76 14.05
C GLU A 501 -34.11 14.25 13.81
N GLU A 502 -34.95 13.47 14.49
CA GLU A 502 -34.92 12.01 14.42
C GLU A 502 -36.32 11.38 14.46
N PHE A 503 -36.49 10.26 13.74
CA PHE A 503 -37.71 9.47 13.79
C PHE A 503 -37.76 8.61 15.06
N VAL A 504 -38.81 8.72 15.87
CA VAL A 504 -38.92 7.99 17.14
C VAL A 504 -40.12 7.06 17.16
N ARG A 505 -39.91 5.82 17.63
CA ARG A 505 -40.97 4.87 18.00
C ARG A 505 -40.54 3.99 19.15
N TYR A 506 -41.48 3.43 19.91
CA TYR A 506 -41.17 2.43 20.91
C TYR A 506 -42.14 1.23 20.86
N GLN A 507 -41.66 0.09 21.37
CA GLN A 507 -42.43 -1.13 21.55
C GLN A 507 -42.19 -1.68 22.95
N ILE A 508 -43.19 -2.33 23.51
CA ILE A 508 -43.10 -3.01 24.81
C ILE A 508 -43.34 -4.48 24.53
N VAL A 509 -42.43 -5.33 24.99
CA VAL A 509 -42.50 -6.79 24.82
C VAL A 509 -42.49 -7.50 26.17
N ASN A 510 -43.16 -8.65 26.27
CA ASN A 510 -43.10 -9.51 27.46
C ASN A 510 -41.88 -10.45 27.42
N LEU A 511 -41.66 -11.25 28.47
CA LEU A 511 -40.54 -12.20 28.59
C LEU A 511 -40.51 -13.29 27.51
N VAL A 512 -41.61 -13.53 26.80
CA VAL A 512 -41.71 -14.52 25.71
C VAL A 512 -41.48 -13.86 24.35
N GLY A 513 -41.21 -12.55 24.31
CA GLY A 513 -40.96 -11.77 23.10
C GLY A 513 -42.21 -11.27 22.37
N GLU A 514 -43.40 -11.47 22.95
CA GLU A 514 -44.65 -10.97 22.39
C GLU A 514 -44.76 -9.45 22.58
N VAL A 515 -45.10 -8.72 21.51
CA VAL A 515 -45.30 -7.27 21.53
C VAL A 515 -46.64 -6.95 22.19
N VAL A 516 -46.59 -6.42 23.41
CA VAL A 516 -47.77 -6.02 24.19
C VAL A 516 -48.19 -4.58 23.94
N LYS A 517 -47.29 -3.72 23.45
CA LYS A 517 -47.61 -2.35 23.04
C LYS A 517 -46.67 -1.87 21.95
N THR A 518 -47.16 -1.04 21.04
CA THR A 518 -46.34 -0.31 20.06
C THR A 518 -46.87 1.12 19.95
N LYS A 519 -45.97 2.09 19.89
CA LYS A 519 -46.29 3.49 19.63
C LYS A 519 -45.26 4.09 18.70
N THR A 520 -45.73 4.61 17.57
CA THR A 520 -44.93 5.46 16.69
C THR A 520 -45.17 6.92 17.10
N ILE A 521 -44.09 7.65 17.36
CA ILE A 521 -44.12 9.07 17.71
C ILE A 521 -43.95 9.92 16.44
N GLY A 522 -43.03 9.52 15.55
CA GLY A 522 -42.71 10.24 14.31
C GLY A 522 -41.41 11.04 14.43
N ASN A 523 -41.15 11.94 13.49
CA ASN A 523 -39.97 12.80 13.53
C ASN A 523 -40.11 13.85 14.64
N LEU A 524 -39.07 13.96 15.47
CA LEU A 524 -38.97 14.92 16.55
C LEU A 524 -37.78 15.83 16.30
N MET A 525 -37.97 17.13 16.46
CA MET A 525 -36.91 18.14 16.39
C MET A 525 -35.90 17.98 17.55
N PRO A 526 -34.69 18.57 17.44
CA PRO A 526 -33.72 18.59 18.53
C PRO A 526 -34.31 19.19 19.82
N GLY A 527 -33.90 18.67 20.98
CA GLY A 527 -34.35 19.12 22.30
C GLY A 527 -34.92 18.01 23.18
N ASN A 528 -35.49 18.39 24.33
CA ASN A 528 -36.06 17.48 25.32
C ASN A 528 -37.53 17.16 25.03
N HIS A 529 -37.86 15.87 25.06
CA HIS A 529 -39.17 15.31 24.82
C HIS A 529 -39.57 14.38 25.97
N TYR A 530 -40.85 14.40 26.31
CA TYR A 530 -41.40 13.63 27.43
C TYR A 530 -42.63 12.86 26.96
N PHE A 531 -42.59 11.54 27.09
CA PHE A 531 -43.69 10.66 26.68
C PHE A 531 -44.17 9.82 27.86
N GLU A 532 -45.45 9.95 28.16
CA GLU A 532 -46.08 9.15 29.20
C GLU A 532 -46.46 7.77 28.64
N ILE A 533 -46.00 6.71 29.31
CA ILE A 533 -46.29 5.33 28.96
C ILE A 533 -47.22 4.76 30.04
N ARG A 534 -48.50 4.63 29.66
CA ARG A 534 -49.54 3.97 30.47
C ARG A 534 -49.57 2.48 30.17
N PHE A 535 -49.57 1.64 31.21
CA PHE A 535 -49.66 0.18 31.12
C PHE A 535 -51.04 -0.31 31.56
N GLU A 536 -52.08 0.38 31.11
CA GLU A 536 -53.47 0.01 31.38
C GLU A 536 -53.66 -1.48 31.03
N GLU A 537 -53.91 -2.29 32.07
CA GLU A 537 -54.24 -3.73 32.02
C GLU A 537 -53.09 -4.75 31.84
N LEU A 538 -51.81 -4.36 31.91
CA LEU A 538 -50.73 -5.37 31.94
C LEU A 538 -50.56 -6.02 33.32
N PRO A 539 -50.46 -7.36 33.42
CA PRO A 539 -50.18 -8.02 34.68
C PRO A 539 -48.81 -7.61 35.24
N PRO A 540 -48.63 -7.61 36.58
CA PRO A 540 -47.31 -7.41 37.19
C PRO A 540 -46.30 -8.41 36.65
N GLY A 541 -45.11 -7.93 36.29
CA GLY A 541 -44.13 -8.74 35.58
C GLY A 541 -42.96 -7.93 35.05
N ILE A 542 -42.06 -8.61 34.34
CA ILE A 542 -40.93 -8.00 33.64
C ILE A 542 -41.32 -7.81 32.18
N TYR A 543 -41.06 -6.61 31.66
CA TYR A 543 -41.23 -6.23 30.26
C TYR A 543 -39.94 -5.61 29.75
N PHE A 544 -39.81 -5.48 28.43
CA PHE A 544 -38.73 -4.73 27.81
C PHE A 544 -39.31 -3.63 26.92
N LEU A 545 -38.81 -2.40 27.08
CA LEU A 545 -39.09 -1.28 26.20
C LEU A 545 -38.02 -1.23 25.12
N ASN A 546 -38.40 -1.54 23.89
CA ASN A 546 -37.56 -1.38 22.71
C ASN A 546 -37.84 0.01 22.10
N LEU A 547 -36.93 0.96 22.28
CA LEU A 547 -36.98 2.31 21.72
C LEU A 547 -36.18 2.35 20.41
N GLN A 548 -36.72 2.97 19.37
CA GLN A 548 -36.01 3.25 18.13
C GLN A 548 -35.94 4.77 17.92
N ILE A 549 -34.73 5.26 17.64
CA ILE A 549 -34.43 6.65 17.31
C ILE A 549 -33.62 6.62 16.00
N GLY A 550 -34.18 7.15 14.92
CA GLY A 550 -33.63 6.99 13.58
C GLY A 550 -33.50 5.52 13.20
N HIS A 551 -32.26 5.09 12.93
CA HIS A 551 -31.91 3.70 12.63
C HIS A 551 -31.49 2.90 13.87
N ASN A 552 -31.25 3.56 15.00
CA ASN A 552 -30.77 2.93 16.23
C ASN A 552 -31.92 2.32 17.03
N LYS A 553 -31.66 1.17 17.68
CA LYS A 553 -32.58 0.49 18.59
C LYS A 553 -31.95 0.31 19.95
N TYR A 554 -32.71 0.62 20.99
CA TYR A 554 -32.33 0.57 22.39
C TYR A 554 -33.34 -0.26 23.16
N THR A 555 -32.90 -0.96 24.20
CA THR A 555 -33.79 -1.81 25.00
C THR A 555 -33.56 -1.58 26.49
N GLU A 556 -34.62 -1.22 27.22
CA GLU A 556 -34.58 -1.07 28.68
C GLU A 556 -35.55 -2.04 29.35
N LYS A 557 -35.10 -2.70 30.43
CA LYS A 557 -35.95 -3.59 31.23
C LYS A 557 -36.91 -2.76 32.07
N LEU A 558 -38.21 -3.03 31.98
CA LEU A 558 -39.25 -2.43 32.81
C LEU A 558 -39.81 -3.44 33.82
N SER A 559 -39.85 -3.05 35.09
CA SER A 559 -40.45 -3.83 36.16
C SER A 559 -41.81 -3.25 36.55
N MET A 560 -42.87 -4.05 36.39
CA MET A 560 -44.23 -3.68 36.76
C MET A 560 -44.63 -4.34 38.08
N ILE A 561 -45.00 -3.52 39.06
CA ILE A 561 -45.40 -3.95 40.41
C ILE A 561 -46.85 -3.50 40.71
N LYS A 562 -47.51 -4.18 41.65
CA LYS A 562 -48.88 -3.84 42.08
C LYS A 562 -48.97 -2.56 42.91
#